data_AF-A0A397KXA8-F1
#
_entry.id   AF-A0A397KXA8-F1
#
_cell.length_a   1.000
_cell.length_b   1.000
_cell.length_c   1.000
_cell.angle_alpha   90.00
_cell.angle_beta   90.00
_cell.angle_gamma   90.00
#
_symmetry.space_group_name_H-M   'P 1'
#
loop_
_entity.id
_entity.type
_entity.pdbx_description
1 polymer ?
#
loop_
_entity_poly.entity_id
_entity_poly.type
_entity_poly.pdbx_seq_one_letter_code
_entity_poly.pdbx_strand_id
1 'polypeptide(L)'
;MYRKFEVNQDRNRCKLREQVRDQEQEELPILSCGVATHLDVFTRFDIAEAVWTNLTRGLLGTHFSTNWDSILSLLISNTLDCRVRFLLRVVFQTSLHSLWRKRNERRHGSTPTPTASLVKFIDRQVKNKCLSISGNQRLGALLQLWFASQA
;
A
#
# COMPACT_ATOMS: atom_id res chain seq x y z
N MET A 1 26.37 9.96 -38.12
CA MET A 1 26.60 10.72 -36.87
C MET A 1 25.83 10.02 -35.75
N TYR A 2 26.54 9.48 -34.75
CA TYR A 2 25.99 8.92 -33.49
C TYR A 2 24.98 9.92 -32.85
N ARG A 3 23.95 9.55 -32.07
CA ARG A 3 23.93 8.65 -30.90
C ARG A 3 22.48 8.39 -30.42
N LYS A 4 22.20 7.14 -30.03
CA LYS A 4 21.11 6.67 -29.15
C LYS A 4 20.81 7.62 -27.98
N PHE A 5 19.54 7.81 -27.63
CA PHE A 5 19.04 7.88 -26.24
C PHE A 5 17.50 7.85 -26.25
N GLU A 6 16.90 6.67 -26.01
CA GLU A 6 15.60 6.48 -25.32
C GLU A 6 15.18 4.99 -25.35
N VAL A 7 16.03 4.12 -24.76
CA VAL A 7 15.72 2.68 -24.55
C VAL A 7 15.61 2.37 -23.05
N ASN A 8 15.18 3.34 -22.24
CA ASN A 8 15.09 3.19 -20.78
C ASN A 8 13.68 3.31 -20.19
N GLN A 9 12.67 3.71 -20.98
CA GLN A 9 11.31 3.93 -20.46
C GLN A 9 10.42 2.68 -20.54
N ASP A 10 10.60 1.83 -21.55
CA ASP A 10 9.80 0.60 -21.71
C ASP A 10 10.21 -0.55 -20.79
N ARG A 11 11.47 -0.58 -20.34
CA ARG A 11 11.97 -1.62 -19.42
C ARG A 11 11.24 -1.60 -18.07
N ASN A 12 10.89 -0.41 -17.58
CA ASN A 12 10.21 -0.26 -16.29
C ASN A 12 8.71 -0.58 -16.39
N ARG A 13 8.09 -0.34 -17.55
CA ARG A 13 6.68 -0.67 -17.81
C ARG A 13 6.49 -2.19 -17.98
N CYS A 14 7.44 -2.87 -18.60
CA CYS A 14 7.45 -4.34 -18.68
C CYS A 14 7.65 -4.98 -17.30
N LYS A 15 8.58 -4.49 -16.48
CA LYS A 15 8.77 -5.00 -15.10
C LYS A 15 7.54 -4.83 -14.21
N LEU A 16 6.81 -3.70 -14.33
CA LEU A 16 5.57 -3.50 -13.58
C LEU A 16 4.44 -4.41 -14.07
N ARG A 17 4.33 -4.66 -15.38
CA ARG A 17 3.34 -5.59 -15.95
C ARG A 17 3.67 -7.05 -15.64
N GLU A 18 4.94 -7.39 -15.57
CA GLU A 18 5.41 -8.71 -15.15
C GLU A 18 5.12 -8.93 -13.66
N GLN A 19 5.41 -7.95 -12.78
CA GLN A 19 4.99 -7.99 -11.37
C GLN A 19 3.48 -8.01 -11.15
N VAL A 20 2.67 -7.52 -12.10
CA VAL A 20 1.20 -7.60 -12.06
C VAL A 20 0.70 -8.93 -12.62
N ARG A 21 1.41 -9.56 -13.57
CA ARG A 21 1.07 -10.90 -14.09
C ARG A 21 1.47 -12.01 -13.13
N ASP A 22 2.59 -11.87 -12.44
CA ASP A 22 3.02 -12.78 -11.37
C ASP A 22 2.07 -12.73 -10.15
N GLN A 23 1.11 -11.80 -10.11
CA GLN A 23 0.09 -11.69 -9.06
C GLN A 23 -1.19 -12.50 -9.32
N GLU A 24 -1.45 -12.94 -10.55
CA GLU A 24 -2.73 -13.57 -10.93
C GLU A 24 -2.65 -15.11 -11.04
N GLN A 25 -1.48 -15.72 -10.89
CA GLN A 25 -1.34 -17.19 -11.00
C GLN A 25 -0.95 -17.85 -9.68
N GLU A 26 -1.85 -17.89 -8.70
CA GLU A 26 -1.84 -18.97 -7.70
C GLU A 26 -3.20 -19.09 -6.96
N GLU A 27 -4.20 -19.68 -7.63
CA GLU A 27 -5.40 -20.21 -6.98
C GLU A 27 -5.16 -21.72 -6.65
N LEU A 28 -4.69 -21.95 -5.41
CA LEU A 28 -4.88 -23.09 -4.49
C LEU A 28 -4.50 -24.54 -4.89
N PRO A 29 -3.89 -25.28 -3.94
CA PRO A 29 -4.70 -26.15 -3.10
C PRO A 29 -4.54 -25.91 -1.59
N ILE A 30 -5.66 -26.11 -0.90
CA ILE A 30 -5.87 -25.92 0.53
C ILE A 30 -5.36 -27.15 1.29
N LEU A 31 -4.99 -26.93 2.55
CA LEU A 31 -4.81 -27.88 3.66
C LEU A 31 -3.38 -28.40 3.92
N SER A 32 -2.72 -27.81 4.91
CA SER A 32 -2.11 -28.60 5.98
C SER A 32 -2.00 -27.76 7.26
N CYS A 33 -2.27 -28.46 8.36
CA CYS A 33 -2.51 -27.98 9.71
C CYS A 33 -1.22 -27.51 10.40
N GLY A 34 -1.35 -26.52 11.29
CA GLY A 34 -0.29 -26.12 12.21
C GLY A 34 -0.74 -25.01 13.14
N VAL A 35 -1.69 -25.31 14.02
CA VAL A 35 -2.02 -24.60 15.27
C VAL A 35 -1.72 -23.09 15.26
N ALA A 36 -2.68 -22.28 14.79
CA ALA A 36 -2.63 -20.85 15.02
C ALA A 36 -2.80 -20.61 16.53
N THR A 37 -1.67 -20.49 17.24
CA THR A 37 -1.65 -20.05 18.63
C THR A 37 -2.34 -18.68 18.71
N HIS A 38 -3.05 -18.44 19.80
CA HIS A 38 -3.70 -17.16 20.10
C HIS A 38 -2.77 -15.96 19.81
N LEU A 39 -1.46 -16.12 20.01
CA LEU A 39 -0.43 -15.11 19.71
C LEU A 39 -0.34 -14.68 18.23
N ASP A 40 -0.63 -15.57 17.29
CA ASP A 40 -0.51 -15.32 15.85
C ASP A 40 -1.71 -14.53 15.29
N VAL A 41 -2.86 -14.50 15.98
CA VAL A 41 -4.00 -13.63 15.62
C VAL A 41 -3.82 -12.22 16.18
N PHE A 42 -3.32 -12.11 17.41
CA PHE A 42 -3.09 -10.82 18.07
C PHE A 42 -1.97 -10.03 17.39
N THR A 43 -0.85 -10.68 17.02
CA THR A 43 0.20 -10.05 16.20
C THR A 43 -0.28 -9.58 14.82
N ARG A 44 -1.40 -10.10 14.29
CA ARG A 44 -1.97 -9.64 12.99
C ARG A 44 -2.69 -8.30 13.14
N PHE A 45 -3.38 -8.07 14.25
CA PHE A 45 -4.08 -6.81 14.50
C PHE A 45 -3.09 -5.69 14.80
N ASP A 46 -2.07 -5.98 15.63
CA ASP A 46 -1.05 -5.00 16.01
C ASP A 46 -0.23 -4.51 14.80
N ILE A 47 0.11 -5.41 13.87
CA ILE A 47 0.84 -5.04 12.65
C ILE A 47 -0.05 -4.18 11.73
N ALA A 48 -1.32 -4.56 11.54
CA ALA A 48 -2.23 -3.82 10.67
C ALA A 48 -2.51 -2.41 11.21
N GLU A 49 -2.79 -2.30 12.50
CA GLU A 49 -3.01 -1.03 13.18
C GLU A 49 -1.74 -0.16 13.18
N ALA A 50 -0.57 -0.75 13.45
CA ALA A 50 0.69 -0.02 13.40
C ALA A 50 0.99 0.50 11.99
N VAL A 51 0.78 -0.31 10.95
CA VAL A 51 0.97 0.11 9.55
C VAL A 51 0.01 1.23 9.18
N TRP A 52 -1.28 1.06 9.48
CA TRP A 52 -2.31 2.07 9.21
C TRP A 52 -2.00 3.39 9.92
N THR A 53 -1.66 3.31 11.20
CA THR A 53 -1.32 4.46 12.04
C THR A 53 -0.13 5.22 11.47
N ASN A 54 0.97 4.52 11.16
CA ASN A 54 2.16 5.17 10.59
C ASN A 54 1.88 5.84 9.25
N LEU A 55 1.04 5.25 8.40
CA LEU A 55 0.78 5.77 7.06
C LEU A 55 -0.25 6.90 7.01
N THR A 56 -1.24 6.89 7.91
CA THR A 56 -2.42 7.75 7.79
C THR A 56 -2.57 8.80 8.87
N ARG A 57 -1.85 8.69 10.00
CA ARG A 57 -1.96 9.63 11.11
C ARG A 57 -1.67 11.08 10.67
N GLY A 58 -0.58 11.31 9.94
CA GLY A 58 -0.27 12.64 9.43
C GLY A 58 -1.18 13.11 8.29
N LEU A 59 -1.77 12.17 7.54
CA LEU A 59 -2.67 12.49 6.42
C LEU A 59 -4.07 12.89 6.89
N LEU A 60 -4.58 12.23 7.93
CA LEU A 60 -5.92 12.43 8.47
C LEU A 60 -5.96 13.46 9.60
N GLY A 61 -4.84 13.66 10.30
CA GLY A 61 -4.73 14.62 11.40
C GLY A 61 -5.85 14.42 12.44
N THR A 62 -6.70 15.43 12.59
CA THR A 62 -7.85 15.43 13.52
C THR A 62 -8.93 14.40 13.19
N HIS A 63 -8.97 13.91 11.96
CA HIS A 63 -9.92 12.88 11.51
C HIS A 63 -9.35 11.46 11.60
N PHE A 64 -8.17 11.27 12.22
CA PHE A 64 -7.58 9.95 12.36
C PHE A 64 -8.47 9.03 13.19
N SER A 65 -8.66 7.81 12.70
CA SER A 65 -9.35 6.74 13.42
C SER A 65 -8.77 5.39 13.04
N THR A 66 -8.76 4.47 14.01
CA THR A 66 -8.44 3.04 13.82
C THR A 66 -9.71 2.18 13.73
N ASN A 67 -10.89 2.77 14.00
CA ASN A 67 -12.17 2.10 13.87
C ASN A 67 -12.56 1.94 12.38
N TRP A 68 -12.89 0.71 11.99
CA TRP A 68 -13.21 0.36 10.61
C TRP A 68 -14.39 1.15 10.02
N ASP A 69 -15.49 1.32 10.77
CA ASP A 69 -16.68 2.05 10.31
C ASP A 69 -16.38 3.54 10.12
N SER A 70 -15.54 4.10 10.99
CA SER A 70 -15.05 5.48 10.85
C SER A 70 -14.18 5.64 9.60
N ILE A 71 -13.28 4.68 9.34
CA ILE A 71 -12.42 4.69 8.16
C ILE A 71 -13.25 4.58 6.87
N LEU A 72 -14.22 3.66 6.83
CA LEU A 72 -15.15 3.54 5.70
C LEU A 72 -15.96 4.82 5.48
N SER A 73 -16.42 5.43 6.57
CA SER A 73 -17.12 6.72 6.51
C SER A 73 -16.23 7.81 5.91
N LEU A 74 -14.95 7.89 6.27
CA LEU A 74 -14.00 8.85 5.68
C LEU A 74 -13.69 8.58 4.19
N LEU A 75 -13.69 7.30 3.79
CA LEU A 75 -13.45 6.91 2.40
C LEU A 75 -14.63 7.28 1.47
N ILE A 76 -15.85 7.18 1.98
CA ILE A 76 -17.09 7.37 1.22
C ILE A 76 -17.59 8.83 1.32
N SER A 77 -17.50 9.44 2.51
CA SER A 77 -18.04 10.78 2.77
C SER A 77 -17.24 11.89 2.08
N ASN A 78 -17.89 13.05 1.94
CA ASN A 78 -17.28 14.25 1.36
C ASN A 78 -16.57 15.15 2.39
N THR A 79 -16.28 14.62 3.58
CA THR A 79 -15.75 15.37 4.74
C THR A 79 -14.31 15.86 4.55
N LEU A 80 -13.47 15.05 3.89
CA LEU A 80 -12.06 15.37 3.62
C LEU A 80 -11.88 16.14 2.31
N ASP A 81 -10.78 16.87 2.15
CA ASP A 81 -10.41 17.43 0.85
C ASP A 81 -10.29 16.33 -0.23
N CYS A 82 -10.60 16.66 -1.48
CA CYS A 82 -10.60 15.69 -2.58
C CYS A 82 -9.23 15.01 -2.78
N ARG A 83 -8.13 15.73 -2.51
CA ARG A 83 -6.76 15.20 -2.63
C ARG A 83 -6.42 14.26 -1.48
N VAL A 84 -6.77 14.66 -0.25
CA VAL A 84 -6.59 13.84 0.97
C VAL A 84 -7.38 12.54 0.85
N ARG A 85 -8.64 12.63 0.42
CA ARG A 85 -9.50 11.45 0.26
C ARG A 85 -9.00 10.51 -0.84
N PHE A 86 -8.50 11.07 -1.94
CA PHE A 86 -7.89 10.28 -2.98
C PHE A 86 -6.66 9.52 -2.47
N LEU A 87 -5.74 10.22 -1.79
CA LEU A 87 -4.57 9.59 -1.16
C LEU A 87 -5.00 8.52 -0.16
N LEU A 88 -5.98 8.81 0.68
CA LEU A 88 -6.52 7.86 1.65
C LEU A 88 -7.01 6.57 0.98
N ARG A 89 -7.74 6.67 -0.13
CA ARG A 89 -8.18 5.50 -0.91
C ARG A 89 -7.01 4.70 -1.46
N VAL A 90 -5.98 5.38 -1.98
CA VAL A 90 -4.77 4.70 -2.50
C VAL A 90 -4.02 4.00 -1.37
N VAL A 91 -3.83 4.65 -0.23
CA VAL A 91 -3.18 4.08 0.96
C VAL A 91 -3.96 2.89 1.49
N PHE A 92 -5.28 3.01 1.59
CA PHE A 92 -6.15 1.94 2.06
C PHE A 92 -6.08 0.71 1.15
N GLN A 93 -6.22 0.89 -0.16
CA GLN A 93 -6.13 -0.19 -1.15
C GLN A 93 -4.75 -0.87 -1.12
N THR A 94 -3.68 -0.08 -1.09
CA THR A 94 -2.30 -0.62 -1.06
C THR A 94 -1.97 -1.32 0.27
N SER A 95 -2.46 -0.80 1.40
CA SER A 95 -2.26 -1.39 2.72
C SER A 95 -2.99 -2.72 2.84
N LEU A 96 -4.27 -2.76 2.46
CA LEU A 96 -5.09 -3.97 2.48
C LEU A 96 -4.48 -5.06 1.60
N HIS A 97 -4.09 -4.69 0.37
CA HIS A 97 -3.46 -5.62 -0.55
C HIS A 97 -2.13 -6.17 -0.04
N SER A 98 -1.28 -5.30 0.50
CA SER A 98 0.04 -5.70 1.01
C SER A 98 -0.09 -6.60 2.23
N LEU A 99 -1.07 -6.32 3.11
CA LEU A 99 -1.35 -7.15 4.28
C LEU A 99 -1.89 -8.53 3.87
N TRP A 100 -2.80 -8.57 2.90
CA TRP A 100 -3.30 -9.83 2.32
C TRP A 100 -2.16 -10.64 1.70
N ARG A 101 -1.30 -10.01 0.89
CA ARG A 101 -0.13 -10.66 0.30
C ARG A 101 0.81 -11.24 1.36
N LYS A 102 1.15 -10.45 2.39
CA LYS A 102 2.02 -10.91 3.48
C LYS A 102 1.43 -12.08 4.26
N ARG A 103 0.11 -12.10 4.43
CA ARG A 103 -0.60 -13.24 5.01
C ARG A 103 -0.45 -14.48 4.14
N ASN A 104 -0.56 -14.35 2.82
CA ASN A 104 -0.35 -15.48 1.91
C ASN A 104 1.11 -15.94 1.92
N GLU A 105 2.09 -15.04 1.84
CA GLU A 105 3.52 -15.39 1.91
C GLU A 105 3.86 -16.20 3.18
N ARG A 106 3.27 -15.85 4.34
CA ARG A 106 3.44 -16.61 5.59
C ARG A 106 2.83 -18.02 5.50
N ARG A 107 1.70 -18.19 4.83
CA ARG A 107 1.10 -19.51 4.59
C ARG A 107 2.00 -20.41 3.74
N HIS A 108 2.83 -19.82 2.88
CA HIS A 108 3.81 -20.51 2.07
C HIS A 108 5.20 -20.62 2.72
N GLY A 109 5.30 -20.42 4.05
CA GLY A 109 6.55 -20.63 4.80
C GLY A 109 7.60 -19.53 4.63
N SER A 110 7.23 -18.36 4.09
CA SER A 110 8.15 -17.23 3.96
C SER A 110 8.48 -16.59 5.31
N THR A 111 9.67 -16.03 5.44
CA THR A 111 10.14 -15.42 6.68
C THR A 111 9.32 -14.18 7.09
N PRO A 112 9.12 -13.93 8.40
CA PRO A 112 8.39 -12.77 8.87
C PRO A 112 9.08 -11.46 8.41
N THR A 113 8.35 -10.65 7.66
CA THR A 113 8.82 -9.32 7.26
C THR A 113 8.58 -8.31 8.40
N PRO A 114 9.57 -7.48 8.77
CA PRO A 114 9.38 -6.43 9.76
C PRO A 114 8.33 -5.40 9.32
N THR A 115 7.55 -4.90 10.29
CA THR A 115 6.51 -3.89 10.07
C THR A 115 7.06 -2.63 9.39
N ALA A 116 8.26 -2.18 9.76
CA ALA A 116 8.91 -1.02 9.14
C ALA A 116 9.17 -1.22 7.63
N SER A 117 9.53 -2.43 7.21
CA SER A 117 9.73 -2.76 5.80
C SER A 117 8.42 -2.73 5.02
N LEU A 118 7.33 -3.16 5.65
CA LEU A 118 5.99 -3.11 5.07
C LEU A 118 5.49 -1.67 4.91
N VAL A 119 5.69 -0.81 5.91
CA VAL A 119 5.39 0.63 5.82
C VAL A 119 6.16 1.29 4.67
N LYS A 120 7.48 1.04 4.58
CA LYS A 120 8.32 1.56 3.48
C LYS A 120 7.86 1.06 2.11
N PHE A 121 7.45 -0.21 2.03
CA PHE A 121 6.91 -0.78 0.80
C PHE A 121 5.64 -0.06 0.37
N ILE A 122 4.69 0.12 1.30
CA ILE A 122 3.41 0.79 1.01
C ILE A 122 3.64 2.26 0.65
N ASP A 123 4.49 2.99 1.38
CA ASP A 123 4.87 4.37 1.06
C ASP A 123 5.39 4.49 -0.38
N ARG A 124 6.29 3.59 -0.79
CA ARG A 124 6.80 3.55 -2.17
C ARG A 124 5.68 3.28 -3.18
N GLN A 125 4.75 2.38 -2.88
CA GLN A 125 3.62 2.07 -3.76
C GLN A 125 2.67 3.26 -3.91
N VAL A 126 2.39 3.99 -2.82
CA VAL A 126 1.56 5.21 -2.84
C VAL A 126 2.23 6.28 -3.70
N LYS A 127 3.53 6.53 -3.50
CA LYS A 127 4.32 7.46 -4.33
C LYS A 127 4.27 7.06 -5.81
N ASN A 128 4.55 5.80 -6.13
CA ASN A 128 4.48 5.28 -7.50
C ASN A 128 3.10 5.45 -8.13
N LYS A 129 2.02 5.24 -7.36
CA LYS A 129 0.65 5.42 -7.84
C LYS A 129 0.33 6.89 -8.09
N CYS A 130 0.77 7.79 -7.22
CA CYS A 130 0.64 9.23 -7.42
C CYS A 130 1.35 9.67 -8.71
N LEU A 131 2.59 9.20 -8.91
CA LEU A 131 3.38 9.46 -10.12
C LEU A 131 2.71 8.87 -11.38
N SER A 132 2.13 7.67 -11.29
CA SER A 132 1.50 7.00 -12.42
C SER A 132 0.17 7.61 -12.87
N ILE A 133 -0.61 8.18 -11.95
CA ILE A 133 -1.94 8.73 -12.26
C ILE A 133 -1.85 10.16 -12.83
N SER A 134 -0.74 10.86 -12.57
CA SER A 134 -0.58 12.27 -12.94
C SER A 134 0.48 12.46 -14.03
N GLY A 135 0.07 12.28 -15.28
CA GLY A 135 0.92 12.57 -16.46
C GLY A 135 1.20 14.05 -16.75
N ASN A 136 0.72 15.00 -15.92
CA ASN A 136 0.90 16.45 -16.07
C ASN A 136 0.76 17.18 -14.71
N GLN A 137 1.43 18.34 -14.59
CA GLN A 137 1.50 19.41 -13.53
C GLN A 137 0.85 19.26 -12.13
N ARG A 138 -0.21 18.46 -11.95
CA ARG A 138 -0.84 18.11 -10.66
C ARG A 138 -0.01 17.12 -9.80
N LEU A 139 1.08 16.59 -10.36
CA LEU A 139 1.99 15.63 -9.72
C LEU A 139 2.69 16.22 -8.48
N GLY A 140 3.01 17.51 -8.51
CA GLY A 140 3.64 18.20 -7.39
C GLY A 140 2.74 18.25 -6.16
N ALA A 141 1.47 18.64 -6.32
CA ALA A 141 0.59 18.91 -5.19
C ALA A 141 0.20 17.66 -4.38
N LEU A 142 -0.09 16.52 -5.05
CA LEU A 142 -0.42 15.27 -4.35
C LEU A 142 0.81 14.67 -3.65
N LEU A 143 1.98 14.72 -4.30
CA LEU A 143 3.20 14.18 -3.76
C LEU A 143 3.74 15.07 -2.62
N GLN A 144 3.63 16.39 -2.73
CA GLN A 144 3.95 17.34 -1.65
C GLN A 144 3.04 17.12 -0.44
N LEU A 145 1.73 16.94 -0.66
CA LEU A 145 0.79 16.63 0.42
C LEU A 145 1.14 15.30 1.08
N TRP A 146 1.50 14.29 0.30
CA TRP A 146 1.98 13.01 0.83
C TRP A 146 3.27 13.17 1.65
N PHE A 147 4.28 13.87 1.14
CA PHE A 147 5.51 14.13 1.88
C PHE A 147 5.28 14.90 3.18
N ALA A 148 4.41 15.92 3.15
CA ALA A 148 4.03 16.67 4.35
C ALA A 148 3.34 15.79 5.40
N SER A 149 2.60 14.77 4.97
CA SER A 149 1.92 13.82 5.87
C SER A 149 2.83 12.74 6.47
N GLN A 150 4.04 12.57 5.94
CA GLN A 150 5.01 11.55 6.37
C GLN A 150 6.19 12.15 7.17
N ALA A 151 6.12 13.45 7.47
CA ALA A 151 7.08 14.19 8.30
C ALA A 151 6.73 14.06 9.79
#